data_AF-G7VF77-F1
#
_entry.id   AF-G7VF77-F1
#
_cell.length_a   1.000
_cell.length_b   1.000
_cell.length_c   1.000
_cell.angle_alpha   90.00
_cell.angle_beta   90.00
_cell.angle_gamma   90.00
#
_symmetry.space_group_name_H-M   'P 1'
#
loop_
_entity.id
_entity.type
_entity.pdbx_description
1 polymer ?
#
loop_
_entity_poly.entity_id
_entity_poly.type
_entity_poly.pdbx_seq_one_letter_code
_entity_poly.pdbx_strand_id
1 'polypeptide(L)'
;MKVCVEEVEAGVKQSKTREHLVVKIRARVFEEGQGVAVEKSSEVTLEKDASFFKITDGMIYGYVIIRGDTEKEREADYARTATVLKTLGIEGWSVSKEGGKLKKIRLTGGALDTLMRIEPVCAAMGICQKPK
;
A
#
# COMPACT_ATOMS: atom_id res chain seq x y z
N MET A 1 -17.36 3.58 0.45
CA MET A 1 -16.12 3.79 -0.33
C MET A 1 -15.91 2.58 -1.21
N LYS A 2 -15.96 2.76 -2.53
CA LYS A 2 -15.68 1.70 -3.52
C LYS A 2 -14.28 1.93 -4.07
N VAL A 3 -13.50 0.87 -4.28
CA VAL A 3 -12.13 0.96 -4.80
C VAL A 3 -11.99 0.02 -5.99
N CYS A 4 -11.43 0.53 -7.08
CA CYS A 4 -11.01 -0.26 -8.22
C CYS A 4 -9.48 -0.11 -8.34
N VAL A 5 -8.74 -1.20 -8.12
CA VAL A 5 -7.30 -1.22 -8.39
C VAL A 5 -7.13 -1.30 -9.90
N GLU A 6 -6.46 -0.31 -10.50
CA GLU A 6 -6.21 -0.26 -11.93
C GLU A 6 -4.94 -1.02 -12.28
N GLU A 7 -3.88 -0.81 -11.49
CA GLU A 7 -2.55 -1.30 -11.79
C GLU A 7 -1.74 -1.47 -10.50
N VAL A 8 -0.91 -2.52 -10.48
CA VAL A 8 0.11 -2.72 -9.46
C VAL A 8 1.43 -2.93 -10.17
N GLU A 9 2.35 -1.99 -10.00
CA GLU A 9 3.73 -2.14 -10.45
C GLU A 9 4.60 -2.51 -9.25
N ALA A 10 5.64 -3.29 -9.49
CA ALA A 10 6.65 -3.55 -8.49
C ALA A 10 8.03 -3.55 -9.13
N GLY A 11 9.01 -3.03 -8.39
CA GLY A 11 10.39 -2.97 -8.82
C GLY A 11 11.34 -3.02 -7.63
N VAL A 12 12.58 -3.37 -7.90
CA VAL A 12 13.63 -3.43 -6.88
C VAL A 12 14.53 -2.22 -7.06
N LYS A 13 14.65 -1.42 -6.01
CA LYS A 13 15.57 -0.28 -5.93
C LYS A 13 16.73 -0.63 -5.01
N GLN A 14 17.92 -0.80 -5.58
CA GLN A 14 19.14 -0.91 -4.79
C GLN A 14 19.52 0.45 -4.20
N SER A 15 19.72 0.49 -2.88
CA SER A 15 20.43 1.56 -2.19
C SER A 15 21.82 1.08 -1.80
N LYS A 16 22.70 2.01 -1.40
CA LYS A 16 24.09 1.71 -1.02
C LYS A 16 24.24 0.60 0.03
N THR A 17 23.23 0.38 0.86
CA THR A 17 23.30 -0.58 1.98
C THR A 17 22.18 -1.61 1.98
N ARG A 18 21.12 -1.44 1.17
CA ARG A 18 19.90 -2.26 1.23
C ARG A 18 19.20 -2.36 -0.12
N GLU A 19 18.64 -3.52 -0.38
CA GLU A 19 17.66 -3.73 -1.45
C GLU A 19 16.27 -3.33 -0.96
N HIS A 20 15.58 -2.48 -1.73
CA HIS A 20 14.22 -2.06 -1.44
C HIS A 20 13.30 -2.57 -2.54
N LEU A 21 12.35 -3.44 -2.19
CA LEU A 21 11.20 -3.63 -3.06
C LEU A 21 10.33 -2.37 -2.94
N VAL A 22 9.98 -1.78 -4.09
CA VAL A 22 9.07 -0.65 -4.25
C VAL A 22 7.85 -1.19 -4.98
N VAL A 23 6.70 -1.13 -4.33
CA VAL A 23 5.42 -1.44 -4.97
C VAL A 23 4.68 -0.14 -5.15
N LYS A 24 4.21 0.13 -6.37
CA LYS A 24 3.31 1.22 -6.71
C LYS A 24 1.94 0.64 -7.01
N ILE A 25 0.95 1.09 -6.26
CA ILE A 25 -0.44 0.71 -6.51
C ILE A 25 -1.13 1.94 -7.07
N ARG A 26 -1.76 1.81 -8.23
CA ARG A 26 -2.67 2.79 -8.81
C ARG A 26 -4.10 2.30 -8.63
N ALA A 27 -4.90 3.08 -7.92
CA ALA A 27 -6.30 2.74 -7.69
C ALA A 27 -7.19 3.97 -7.84
N ARG A 28 -8.41 3.74 -8.36
CA ARG A 28 -9.51 4.69 -8.30
C ARG A 28 -10.31 4.46 -7.04
N VAL A 29 -10.37 5.47 -6.20
CA VAL A 29 -11.24 5.47 -5.02
C VAL A 29 -12.48 6.31 -5.33
N PHE A 30 -13.66 5.76 -5.05
CA PHE A 30 -14.95 6.45 -5.15
C PHE A 30 -15.49 6.70 -3.74
N GLU A 31 -15.49 7.97 -3.36
CA GLU A 31 -16.08 8.45 -2.11
C GLU A 31 -17.56 8.79 -2.35
N GLU A 32 -18.47 8.20 -1.57
CA GLU A 32 -19.89 8.53 -1.65
C GLU A 32 -20.15 9.74 -0.75
N GLY A 33 -20.63 10.84 -1.35
CA GLY A 33 -21.11 11.99 -0.60
C GLY A 33 -22.41 11.66 0.12
N GLN A 34 -22.50 11.99 1.41
CA GLN A 34 -23.75 11.88 2.16
C GLN A 34 -24.77 12.91 1.63
N GLY A 35 -25.83 12.41 1.01
CA GLY A 35 -27.09 13.14 0.83
C GLY A 35 -27.19 13.95 -0.46
N VAL A 36 -28.28 13.69 -1.19
CA VAL A 36 -28.71 14.28 -2.46
C VAL A 36 -28.05 13.65 -3.69
N ALA A 37 -28.91 13.04 -4.52
CA ALA A 37 -28.60 12.42 -5.79
C ALA A 37 -27.88 13.40 -6.73
N VAL A 38 -26.56 13.44 -6.63
CA VAL A 38 -25.64 13.92 -7.65
C VAL A 38 -24.47 12.97 -7.60
N GLU A 39 -24.17 12.32 -8.73
CA GLU A 39 -23.01 11.48 -8.99
C GLU A 39 -21.70 12.26 -8.81
N LYS A 40 -21.37 12.66 -7.57
CA LYS A 40 -20.06 13.19 -7.22
C LYS A 40 -19.28 12.09 -6.53
N SER A 41 -19.02 11.02 -7.27
CA SER A 41 -17.93 10.14 -6.92
C SER A 41 -16.63 10.87 -7.27
N SER A 42 -15.93 11.40 -6.27
CA SER A 42 -14.60 11.96 -6.50
C SER A 42 -13.65 10.83 -6.81
N GLU A 43 -13.19 10.74 -8.07
CA GLU A 43 -12.14 9.82 -8.48
C GLU A 43 -10.81 10.33 -7.95
N VAL A 44 -10.17 9.53 -7.08
CA VAL A 44 -8.83 9.83 -6.57
C VAL A 44 -7.88 8.75 -7.04
N THR A 45 -6.88 9.13 -7.85
CA THR A 45 -5.73 8.28 -8.17
C THR A 45 -4.83 8.22 -6.96
N LEU A 46 -4.80 7.07 -6.29
CA LEU A 46 -3.87 6.82 -5.20
C LEU A 46 -2.59 6.19 -5.76
N GLU A 47 -1.43 6.81 -5.56
CA GLU A 47 -0.11 6.19 -5.78
C GLU A 47 0.56 6.00 -4.41
N LYS A 48 0.91 4.74 -4.10
CA LYS A 48 1.55 4.40 -2.83
C LYS A 48 2.81 3.62 -3.05
N ASP A 49 3.89 4.10 -2.44
CA ASP A 49 5.14 3.37 -2.32
C ASP A 49 5.08 2.50 -1.06
N ALA A 50 5.21 1.19 -1.24
CA ALA A 50 5.56 0.28 -0.17
C ALA A 50 7.05 -0.03 -0.24
N SER A 51 7.79 0.18 0.86
CA SER A 51 9.22 -0.14 0.95
C SER A 51 9.46 -1.34 1.85
N PHE A 52 10.23 -2.30 1.37
CA PHE A 52 10.59 -3.51 2.12
C PHE A 52 12.08 -3.56 2.42
N PHE A 53 12.41 -3.98 3.64
CA PHE A 53 13.80 -4.14 4.07
C PHE A 53 13.98 -5.52 4.66
N LYS A 54 14.99 -6.24 4.15
CA LYS A 54 15.49 -7.46 4.80
C LYS A 54 16.40 -7.01 5.95
N ILE A 55 15.98 -7.24 7.19
CA ILE A 55 16.88 -7.06 8.34
C ILE A 55 17.72 -8.32 8.54
N THR A 56 18.77 -8.21 9.37
CA THR A 56 19.84 -9.20 9.60
C THR A 56 19.36 -10.60 9.99
N ASP A 57 18.08 -10.77 10.32
CA ASP A 57 17.47 -12.01 10.78
C ASP A 57 16.44 -12.60 9.77
N GLY A 58 16.52 -12.19 8.50
CA GLY A 58 15.61 -12.66 7.45
C GLY A 58 14.19 -12.08 7.51
N MET A 59 13.83 -11.34 8.55
CA MET A 59 12.55 -10.63 8.61
C MET A 59 12.50 -9.52 7.57
N ILE A 60 11.48 -9.58 6.72
CA ILE A 60 11.18 -8.52 5.77
C ILE A 60 10.16 -7.59 6.44
N TYR A 61 10.46 -6.29 6.50
CA TYR A 61 9.54 -5.28 7.02
C TYR A 61 9.04 -4.40 5.91
N GLY A 62 7.72 -4.32 5.77
CA GLY A 62 7.05 -3.41 4.84
C GLY A 62 6.42 -2.22 5.56
N TYR A 63 6.48 -1.04 4.96
CA TYR A 63 5.59 0.04 5.34
C TYR A 63 5.04 0.79 4.14
N VAL A 64 3.81 1.26 4.28
CA VAL A 64 3.16 2.21 3.37
C VAL A 64 3.08 3.56 4.07
N ILE A 65 3.51 4.62 3.39
CA ILE A 65 3.53 5.97 3.97
C ILE A 65 2.14 6.59 3.88
N ILE A 66 1.70 7.17 5.00
CA ILE A 66 0.52 8.03 5.06
C ILE A 66 0.96 9.48 4.81
N ARG A 67 0.39 10.09 3.77
CA ARG A 67 0.67 11.46 3.32
C ARG A 67 -0.41 12.41 3.85
N GLY A 68 -0.08 13.68 3.99
CA GLY A 68 -0.98 14.73 4.47
C GLY A 68 -0.26 15.71 5.40
N ASP A 69 -0.57 16.99 5.25
CA ASP A 69 0.02 18.06 6.06
C ASP A 69 -0.81 18.31 7.32
N THR A 70 -2.11 18.01 7.24
CA THR A 70 -3.05 18.03 8.37
C THR A 70 -3.41 16.64 8.88
N GLU A 71 -3.98 16.57 10.09
CA GLU A 71 -4.50 15.31 10.66
C GLU A 71 -5.63 14.73 9.81
N LYS A 72 -6.59 15.58 9.41
CA LYS A 72 -7.72 15.19 8.55
C LYS A 72 -7.28 14.63 7.21
N GLU A 73 -6.25 15.21 6.59
CA GLU A 73 -5.68 14.69 5.34
C GLU A 73 -5.01 13.34 5.54
N ARG A 74 -4.28 13.15 6.64
CA ARG A 74 -3.65 11.87 6.98
C ARG A 74 -4.68 10.79 7.28
N GLU A 75 -5.78 11.14 7.94
CA GLU A 75 -6.90 10.22 8.19
C GLU A 75 -7.59 9.80 6.89
N ALA A 76 -7.85 10.76 5.99
CA ALA A 76 -8.41 10.46 4.67
C ALA A 76 -7.46 9.58 3.84
N ASP A 77 -6.17 9.91 3.81
CA ASP A 77 -5.16 9.13 3.13
C ASP A 77 -4.99 7.72 3.72
N TYR A 78 -5.06 7.59 5.06
CA TYR A 78 -5.11 6.31 5.73
C TYR A 78 -6.34 5.49 5.33
N ALA A 79 -7.53 6.08 5.35
CA ALA A 79 -8.77 5.39 5.00
C ALA A 79 -8.74 4.87 3.55
N ARG A 80 -8.27 5.70 2.61
CA ARG A 80 -8.07 5.31 1.20
C ARG A 80 -7.06 4.17 1.09
N THR A 81 -5.90 4.31 1.72
CA THR A 81 -4.83 3.30 1.69
C THR A 81 -5.30 1.97 2.29
N ALA A 82 -5.96 2.01 3.45
CA ALA A 82 -6.47 0.81 4.12
C ALA A 82 -7.52 0.09 3.25
N THR A 83 -8.38 0.83 2.55
CA THR A 83 -9.38 0.25 1.65
C THR A 83 -8.73 -0.42 0.44
N VAL A 84 -7.69 0.20 -0.14
CA VAL A 84 -6.89 -0.41 -1.21
C VAL A 84 -6.23 -1.70 -0.75
N LEU A 85 -5.59 -1.70 0.44
CA LEU A 85 -4.97 -2.91 0.99
C LEU A 85 -5.98 -4.04 1.20
N LYS A 86 -7.16 -3.74 1.78
CA LYS A 86 -8.25 -4.72 1.93
C LYS A 86 -8.72 -5.26 0.58
N THR A 87 -8.83 -4.40 -0.43
CA THR A 87 -9.26 -4.79 -1.79
C THR A 87 -8.27 -5.77 -2.43
N LEU A 88 -6.97 -5.63 -2.11
CA LEU A 88 -5.91 -6.55 -2.53
C LEU A 88 -5.83 -7.82 -1.67
N GLY A 89 -6.76 -8.03 -0.72
CA GLY A 89 -6.76 -9.17 0.19
C GLY A 89 -5.61 -9.15 1.20
N ILE A 90 -4.86 -8.05 1.26
CA ILE A 90 -3.84 -7.86 2.28
C ILE A 90 -4.61 -7.68 3.59
N GLU A 91 -4.17 -8.35 4.66
CA GLU A 91 -4.77 -8.23 5.99
C GLU A 91 -3.67 -8.38 7.06
N GLY A 92 -3.91 -7.90 8.27
CA GLY A 92 -2.93 -8.04 9.36
C GLY A 92 -1.81 -6.98 9.36
N TRP A 93 -2.15 -5.72 9.03
CA TRP A 93 -1.25 -4.59 9.23
C TRP A 93 -1.51 -3.86 10.55
N SER A 94 -0.52 -3.09 10.99
CA SER A 94 -0.63 -2.18 12.13
C SER A 94 -0.40 -0.73 11.69
N VAL A 95 -0.96 0.20 12.45
CA VAL A 95 -0.75 1.63 12.22
C VAL A 95 0.36 2.14 13.13
N SER A 96 1.31 2.85 12.55
CA SER A 96 2.35 3.55 13.28
C SER A 96 2.01 5.04 13.35
N LYS A 97 1.93 5.53 14.59
CA LYS A 97 1.78 6.95 14.92
C LYS A 97 3.11 7.51 15.41
N GLU A 98 3.41 8.76 15.07
CA GLU A 98 4.59 9.48 15.55
C GLU A 98 4.15 10.85 16.07
N GLY A 99 4.47 11.16 17.33
CA GLY A 99 3.97 12.38 17.99
C GLY A 99 2.43 12.48 17.99
N GLY A 100 1.72 11.35 18.08
CA GLY A 100 0.26 11.27 18.01
C GLY A 100 -0.34 11.21 16.59
N LYS A 101 0.45 11.50 15.55
CA LYS A 101 -0.05 11.62 14.16
C LYS A 101 0.14 10.33 13.35
N LEU A 102 -0.84 10.00 12.50
CA LEU A 102 -0.74 8.90 11.55
C LEU A 102 0.44 9.12 10.59
N LYS A 103 1.38 8.16 10.52
CA LYS A 103 2.57 8.28 9.68
C LYS A 103 2.74 7.12 8.71
N LYS A 104 2.53 5.89 9.18
CA LYS A 104 2.80 4.69 8.37
C LYS A 104 1.81 3.58 8.68
N ILE A 105 1.51 2.75 7.69
CA ILE A 105 0.94 1.42 7.88
C ILE A 105 2.09 0.43 7.80
N ARG A 106 2.30 -0.36 8.84
CA ARG A 106 3.32 -1.41 8.88
C ARG A 106 2.70 -2.73 8.43
N LEU A 107 3.26 -3.31 7.38
CA LEU A 107 2.89 -4.63 6.87
C LEU A 107 3.78 -5.66 7.57
N THR A 108 3.15 -6.62 8.25
CA THR A 108 3.84 -7.67 9.02
C THR A 108 3.20 -9.03 8.78
N GLY A 109 4.00 -10.09 8.82
CA GLY A 109 3.49 -11.47 8.75
C GLY A 109 2.63 -11.71 7.50
N GLY A 110 1.36 -12.09 7.71
CA GLY A 110 0.42 -12.40 6.63
C GLY A 110 0.20 -11.26 5.63
N ALA A 111 0.19 -9.99 6.08
CA ALA A 111 0.04 -8.85 5.17
C ALA A 111 1.16 -8.80 4.12
N LEU A 112 2.37 -9.14 4.57
CA LEU A 112 3.54 -9.14 3.73
C LEU A 112 3.54 -10.32 2.76
N ASP A 113 3.23 -11.51 3.27
CA ASP A 113 3.13 -12.72 2.45
C ASP A 113 2.07 -12.58 1.35
N THR A 114 0.88 -12.05 1.66
CA THR A 114 -0.15 -11.80 0.64
C THR A 114 0.33 -10.84 -0.44
N LEU A 115 0.99 -9.73 -0.04
CA LEU A 115 1.52 -8.77 -1.01
C LEU A 115 2.60 -9.41 -1.90
N MET A 116 3.47 -10.24 -1.35
CA MET A 116 4.53 -10.93 -2.11
C MET A 116 3.99 -11.92 -3.12
N ARG A 117 2.75 -12.41 -2.93
CA ARG A 117 2.06 -13.31 -3.87
C ARG A 117 1.38 -12.57 -5.02
N ILE A 118 1.27 -11.24 -4.95
CA ILE A 118 0.78 -10.45 -6.09
C ILE A 118 1.79 -10.58 -7.23
N GLU A 119 1.32 -10.97 -8.43
CA GLU A 119 2.19 -11.40 -9.53
C GLU A 119 3.29 -10.37 -9.91
N PRO A 120 2.98 -9.07 -10.10
CA PRO A 120 4.00 -8.03 -10.27
C PRO A 120 5.07 -8.01 -9.17
N VAL A 121 4.67 -8.15 -7.91
CA VAL A 121 5.57 -8.14 -6.74
C VAL A 121 6.42 -9.40 -6.71
N CYS A 122 5.80 -10.54 -6.95
CA CYS A 122 6.45 -11.83 -6.97
C CYS A 122 7.50 -11.93 -8.09
N ALA A 123 7.18 -11.38 -9.27
CA ALA A 123 8.10 -11.27 -10.40
C ALA A 123 9.26 -10.32 -10.10
N ALA A 124 8.99 -9.15 -9.51
CA ALA A 124 10.03 -8.18 -9.14
C ALA A 124 11.03 -8.76 -8.13
N MET A 125 10.58 -9.60 -7.21
CA MET A 125 11.46 -10.27 -6.24
C MET A 125 12.08 -11.58 -6.75
N GLY A 126 11.76 -12.01 -7.98
CA GLY A 126 12.25 -13.29 -8.53
C GLY A 126 11.72 -14.53 -7.80
N ILE A 127 10.62 -14.41 -7.05
CA ILE A 127 9.99 -15.54 -6.34
C ILE A 127 9.11 -16.35 -7.28
N CYS A 128 8.34 -15.69 -8.13
CA CYS A 128 7.52 -16.37 -9.13
C CYS A 128 8.32 -16.49 -10.41
N GLN A 129 8.75 -17.69 -10.77
CA GLN A 129 9.14 -17.98 -12.14
C GLN A 129 7.89 -17.87 -13.01
N LYS A 130 7.93 -17.03 -14.05
CA LYS A 130 6.95 -17.11 -15.13
C LYS A 130 6.98 -18.56 -15.65
N PRO A 131 5.84 -19.24 -15.81
CA PRO A 131 5.82 -20.46 -16.60
C PRO A 131 6.40 -20.10 -17.99
N LYS A 132 7.39 -20.88 -18.40
CA LYS A 132 8.04 -20.78 -19.71
C LYS A 132 7.04 -21.04 -20.84
#